data_AF-U5ER24-F1
#
_entry.id   AF-U5ER24-F1
#
_cell.length_a   1.000
_cell.length_b   1.000
_cell.length_c   1.000
_cell.angle_alpha   90.00
_cell.angle_beta   90.00
_cell.angle_gamma   90.00
#
_symmetry.space_group_name_H-M   'P 1'
#
loop_
_entity.id
_entity.type
_entity.pdbx_description
1 polymer ?
#
loop_
_entity_poly.entity_id
_entity_poly.type
_entity_poly.pdbx_seq_one_letter_code
_entity_poly.pdbx_strand_id
1 'polypeptide(L)'
;MEELDIIEKRIENLTNILGEPIENNKSENLTDSVLSTATMLLSTSTDRENVGAAFKRTSELEKILDPEFLEEKEDVKAKEMYINTIANDLASNCEMLEKIKALEPTLGAEYFSNIPNVSNQLKRMNDSTSEHKQANDLIEESLIIAMQRYSEIQAGIKESLKAMSDRLDSIEERIEQAKKRDDDV
;
A
#
# COMPACT_ATOMS: atom_id res chain seq x y z
N MET A 1 -26.18 -1.76 37.50
CA MET A 1 -27.62 -2.03 37.73
C MET A 1 -27.99 -3.36 37.08
N GLU A 2 -27.59 -3.62 35.82
CA GLU A 2 -27.75 -4.92 35.16
C GLU A 2 -27.11 -6.11 35.91
N GLU A 3 -25.94 -5.92 36.53
CA GLU A 3 -25.29 -6.99 37.32
C GLU A 3 -26.11 -7.42 38.55
N LEU A 4 -26.87 -6.49 39.14
CA LEU A 4 -27.74 -6.79 40.28
C LEU A 4 -28.98 -7.58 39.83
N ASP A 5 -29.58 -7.18 38.70
CA ASP A 5 -30.75 -7.85 38.10
C ASP A 5 -30.41 -9.29 37.65
N ILE A 6 -29.20 -9.52 37.15
CA ILE A 6 -28.72 -10.86 36.78
C ILE A 6 -28.58 -11.74 38.02
N ILE A 7 -28.07 -11.19 39.12
CA ILE A 7 -27.93 -11.91 40.39
C ILE A 7 -29.32 -12.20 40.98
N GLU A 8 -30.23 -11.25 40.95
CA GLU A 8 -31.61 -11.42 41.44
C GLU A 8 -32.35 -12.51 40.67
N LYS A 9 -32.28 -12.52 39.33
CA LYS A 9 -32.85 -13.61 38.50
C LYS A 9 -32.21 -14.98 38.79
N ARG A 10 -30.92 -15.01 39.12
CA ARG A 10 -30.22 -16.26 39.42
C ARG A 10 -30.60 -16.78 40.80
N ILE A 11 -30.78 -15.89 41.77
CA ILE A 11 -31.33 -16.20 43.09
C ILE A 11 -32.77 -16.69 42.97
N GLU A 12 -33.59 -16.05 42.15
CA GLU A 12 -34.98 -16.42 41.91
C GLU A 12 -35.07 -17.82 41.25
N ASN A 13 -34.25 -18.10 40.24
CA ASN A 13 -34.14 -19.45 39.65
C ASN A 13 -33.65 -20.50 40.64
N LEU A 14 -32.66 -20.17 41.48
CA LEU A 14 -32.18 -21.09 42.52
C LEU A 14 -33.26 -21.35 43.57
N THR A 15 -34.03 -20.33 43.94
CA THR A 15 -35.17 -20.45 44.87
C THR A 15 -36.29 -21.29 44.27
N ASN A 16 -36.50 -21.21 42.95
CA ASN A 16 -37.50 -22.01 42.26
C ASN A 16 -37.10 -23.49 42.13
N ILE A 17 -35.79 -23.77 42.02
CA ILE A 17 -35.26 -25.15 41.95
C ILE A 17 -35.18 -25.79 43.35
N LEU A 18 -34.85 -25.01 44.39
CA LEU A 18 -34.70 -25.51 45.77
C LEU A 18 -35.98 -25.39 46.64
N GLY A 19 -36.95 -24.58 46.22
CA GLY A 19 -38.11 -24.18 47.03
C GLY A 19 -37.81 -22.98 47.95
N GLU A 20 -38.88 -22.33 48.46
CA GLU A 20 -38.77 -21.15 49.34
C GLU A 20 -37.87 -21.42 50.56
N PRO A 21 -36.96 -20.48 50.91
CA PRO A 21 -36.14 -20.63 52.10
C PRO A 21 -37.06 -20.54 53.32
N ILE A 22 -37.21 -21.65 54.04
CA ILE A 22 -37.87 -21.66 55.34
C ILE A 22 -36.99 -20.83 56.27
N GLU A 23 -37.27 -19.54 56.38
CA GLU A 23 -36.84 -18.72 57.49
C GLU A 23 -37.49 -19.28 58.75
N ASN A 24 -36.80 -20.21 59.42
CA ASN A 24 -36.68 -20.35 60.87
C ASN A 24 -36.13 -21.74 61.25
N ASN A 25 -34.94 -21.73 61.86
CA ASN A 25 -34.53 -22.66 62.92
C ASN A 25 -34.65 -24.18 62.67
N LYS A 26 -34.05 -24.72 61.60
CA LYS A 26 -33.75 -26.16 61.52
C LYS A 26 -32.38 -26.43 60.89
N SER A 27 -31.35 -26.41 61.73
CA SER A 27 -30.08 -27.10 61.48
C SER A 27 -30.24 -28.63 61.38
N GLU A 28 -31.46 -29.17 61.54
CA GLU A 28 -31.72 -30.60 61.60
C GLU A 28 -31.72 -31.31 60.24
N ASN A 29 -31.96 -30.62 59.12
CA ASN A 29 -32.05 -31.29 57.81
C ASN A 29 -30.70 -31.52 57.11
N LEU A 30 -29.67 -30.70 57.36
CA LEU A 30 -28.35 -30.93 56.74
C LEU A 30 -27.64 -32.10 57.40
N THR A 31 -27.67 -32.19 58.73
CA THR A 31 -27.10 -33.33 59.45
C THR A 31 -27.90 -34.59 59.20
N ASP A 32 -29.23 -34.54 59.16
CA ASP A 32 -30.04 -35.73 58.83
C ASP A 32 -29.97 -36.10 57.36
N SER A 33 -29.82 -35.15 56.43
CA SER A 33 -29.62 -35.45 55.02
C SER A 33 -28.22 -35.97 54.74
N VAL A 34 -27.19 -35.47 55.44
CA VAL A 34 -25.82 -36.01 55.41
C VAL A 34 -25.77 -37.37 56.07
N LEU A 35 -26.48 -37.58 57.20
CA LEU A 35 -26.54 -38.87 57.88
C LEU A 35 -27.36 -39.86 57.05
N SER A 36 -28.48 -39.45 56.45
CA SER A 36 -29.29 -40.26 55.53
C SER A 36 -28.51 -40.61 54.26
N THR A 37 -27.84 -39.65 53.62
CA THR A 37 -26.98 -39.95 52.47
C THR A 37 -25.77 -40.79 52.87
N ALA A 38 -25.15 -40.57 54.03
CA ALA A 38 -24.08 -41.42 54.54
C ALA A 38 -24.58 -42.84 54.84
N THR A 39 -25.79 -42.99 55.38
CA THR A 39 -26.40 -44.30 55.69
C THR A 39 -26.88 -44.99 54.42
N MET A 40 -27.39 -44.26 53.43
CA MET A 40 -27.68 -44.77 52.08
C MET A 40 -26.39 -45.14 51.36
N LEU A 41 -25.33 -44.35 51.46
CA LEU A 41 -24.01 -44.66 50.91
C LEU A 41 -23.40 -45.88 51.58
N LEU A 42 -23.50 -46.02 52.90
CA LEU A 42 -22.98 -47.19 53.62
C LEU A 42 -23.79 -48.45 53.29
N SER A 43 -25.13 -48.34 53.27
CA SER A 43 -26.02 -49.45 52.93
C SER A 43 -25.92 -49.87 51.47
N THR A 44 -25.66 -48.94 50.54
CA THR A 44 -25.40 -49.26 49.13
C THR A 44 -23.95 -49.67 48.84
N SER A 45 -22.98 -49.21 49.64
CA SER A 45 -21.57 -49.60 49.53
C SER A 45 -21.30 -51.01 50.04
N THR A 46 -22.15 -51.54 50.94
CA THR A 46 -21.92 -52.88 51.52
C THR A 46 -22.23 -54.00 50.51
N ASP A 47 -23.11 -53.76 49.52
CA ASP A 47 -23.51 -54.78 48.54
C ASP A 47 -23.02 -54.55 47.10
N ARG A 48 -22.34 -53.44 46.80
CA ARG A 48 -21.81 -53.16 45.44
C ARG A 48 -20.46 -52.44 45.45
N GLU A 49 -19.36 -53.19 45.34
CA GLU A 49 -18.05 -52.66 44.92
C GLU A 49 -18.14 -51.76 43.68
N ASN A 50 -19.15 -51.98 42.84
CA ASN A 50 -19.44 -51.19 41.63
C ASN A 50 -19.82 -49.73 41.89
N VAL A 51 -20.33 -49.36 43.08
CA VAL A 51 -20.69 -47.96 43.39
C VAL A 51 -19.44 -47.14 43.69
N GLY A 52 -18.44 -47.72 44.37
CA GLY A 52 -17.14 -47.08 44.54
C GLY A 52 -16.40 -46.87 43.21
N ALA A 53 -16.55 -47.82 42.27
CA ALA A 53 -16.03 -47.68 40.90
C ALA A 53 -16.80 -46.62 40.09
N ALA A 54 -18.12 -46.52 40.27
CA ALA A 54 -18.93 -45.46 39.67
C ALA A 54 -18.55 -44.08 40.21
N PHE A 55 -18.32 -43.94 41.51
CA PHE A 55 -17.90 -42.68 42.14
C PHE A 55 -16.51 -42.21 41.64
N LYS A 56 -15.57 -43.14 41.42
CA LYS A 56 -14.28 -42.83 40.79
C LYS A 56 -14.42 -42.36 39.35
N ARG A 57 -15.42 -42.88 38.62
CA ARG A 57 -15.74 -42.47 37.25
C ARG A 57 -16.59 -41.20 37.19
N THR A 58 -17.23 -40.79 38.29
CA THR A 58 -18.07 -39.58 38.31
C THR A 58 -17.28 -38.34 37.91
N SER A 59 -16.04 -38.18 38.36
CA SER A 59 -15.18 -37.05 37.95
C SER A 59 -14.75 -37.11 36.48
N GLU A 60 -14.59 -38.32 35.91
CA GLU A 60 -14.30 -38.49 34.49
C GLU A 60 -15.54 -38.23 33.63
N LEU A 61 -16.71 -38.68 34.08
CA LEU A 61 -17.99 -38.39 33.44
C LEU A 61 -18.33 -36.91 33.50
N GLU A 62 -18.08 -36.24 34.62
CA GLU A 62 -18.25 -34.79 34.77
C GLU A 62 -17.39 -34.03 33.76
N LYS A 63 -16.15 -34.49 33.52
CA LYS A 63 -15.27 -33.94 32.49
C LYS A 63 -15.76 -34.19 31.07
N ILE A 64 -16.35 -35.35 30.78
CA ILE A 64 -16.86 -35.70 29.44
C ILE A 64 -18.23 -35.06 29.15
N LEU A 65 -19.02 -34.80 30.20
CA LEU A 65 -20.32 -34.14 30.13
C LEU A 65 -20.23 -32.60 30.18
N ASP A 66 -19.03 -32.06 30.33
CA ASP A 66 -18.81 -30.61 30.22
C ASP A 66 -19.08 -30.17 28.78
N PRO A 67 -20.03 -29.24 28.53
CA PRO A 67 -20.30 -28.72 27.19
C PRO A 67 -19.10 -27.98 26.57
N GLU A 68 -18.10 -27.61 27.36
CA GLU A 68 -16.83 -27.02 26.92
C GLU A 68 -15.71 -28.08 26.74
N PHE A 69 -16.02 -29.36 26.94
CA PHE A 69 -15.11 -30.47 26.66
C PHE A 69 -14.89 -30.62 25.15
N LEU A 70 -13.90 -29.86 24.66
CA LEU A 70 -13.32 -30.06 23.35
C LEU A 70 -12.48 -31.34 23.41
N GLU A 71 -12.98 -32.44 22.84
CA GLU A 71 -12.10 -33.53 22.46
C GLU A 71 -10.99 -32.93 21.59
N GLU A 72 -9.74 -32.99 22.05
CA GLU A 72 -8.55 -32.53 21.31
C GLU A 72 -8.38 -33.25 19.94
N LYS A 73 -9.23 -34.25 19.69
CA LYS A 73 -9.57 -34.76 18.36
C LYS A 73 -10.57 -33.85 17.64
N GLU A 74 -10.34 -32.54 17.64
CA GLU A 74 -10.80 -31.72 16.52
C GLU A 74 -10.34 -32.45 15.26
N ASP A 75 -11.35 -32.90 14.50
CA ASP A 75 -11.25 -33.89 13.45
C ASP A 75 -10.01 -33.61 12.59
N VAL A 76 -9.05 -34.54 12.59
CA VAL A 76 -7.83 -34.42 11.78
C VAL A 76 -8.19 -34.14 10.32
N LYS A 77 -9.36 -34.61 9.86
CA LYS A 77 -9.92 -34.29 8.55
C LYS A 77 -10.37 -32.84 8.40
N ALA A 78 -10.94 -32.23 9.45
CA ALA A 78 -11.29 -30.81 9.43
C ALA A 78 -10.03 -29.94 9.34
N LYS A 79 -8.96 -30.31 10.06
CA LYS A 79 -7.65 -29.64 9.96
C LYS A 79 -7.01 -29.85 8.59
N GLU A 80 -7.08 -31.05 8.02
CA GLU A 80 -6.60 -31.34 6.66
C GLU A 80 -7.37 -30.55 5.59
N MET A 81 -8.70 -30.46 5.72
CA MET A 81 -9.55 -29.66 4.82
C MET A 81 -9.24 -28.16 4.97
N TYR A 82 -9.00 -27.67 6.18
CA TYR A 82 -8.59 -26.30 6.44
C TYR A 82 -7.21 -25.98 5.82
N ILE A 83 -6.24 -26.87 5.99
CA ILE A 83 -4.91 -26.71 5.39
C ILE A 83 -5.01 -26.74 3.86
N ASN A 84 -5.79 -27.65 3.27
CA ASN A 84 -5.95 -27.71 1.82
C ASN A 84 -6.69 -26.51 1.23
N THR A 85 -7.65 -25.93 1.97
CA THR A 85 -8.35 -24.71 1.53
C THR A 85 -7.43 -23.48 1.60
N ILE A 86 -6.54 -23.40 2.59
CA ILE A 86 -5.62 -22.28 2.78
C ILE A 86 -4.27 -22.48 2.07
N ALA A 87 -3.97 -23.68 1.59
CA ALA A 87 -2.69 -24.00 0.96
C ALA A 87 -2.33 -23.07 -0.21
N ASN A 88 -3.31 -22.70 -1.04
CA ASN A 88 -3.09 -21.78 -2.15
C ASN A 88 -2.80 -20.36 -1.68
N ASP A 89 -3.52 -19.88 -0.66
CA ASP A 89 -3.29 -18.57 -0.07
C ASP A 89 -1.93 -18.52 0.65
N LEU A 90 -1.55 -19.60 1.32
CA LEU A 90 -0.25 -19.74 1.97
C LEU A 90 0.89 -19.78 0.94
N ALA A 91 0.71 -20.48 -0.18
CA ALA A 91 1.67 -20.50 -1.28
C ALA A 91 1.84 -19.09 -1.90
N SER A 92 0.72 -18.38 -2.12
CA SER A 92 0.75 -17.01 -2.62
C SER A 92 1.45 -16.05 -1.66
N ASN A 93 1.18 -16.18 -0.35
CA ASN A 93 1.84 -15.39 0.69
C ASN A 93 3.34 -15.70 0.77
N CYS A 94 3.76 -16.96 0.63
CA CYS A 94 5.17 -17.33 0.57
C CYS A 94 5.87 -16.73 -0.66
N GLU A 95 5.25 -16.77 -1.84
CA GLU A 95 5.80 -16.14 -3.05
C GLU A 95 5.94 -14.61 -2.88
N MET A 96 4.96 -13.98 -2.22
CA MET A 96 5.01 -12.55 -1.92
C MET A 96 6.11 -12.24 -0.89
N LEU A 97 6.32 -13.11 0.09
CA LEU A 97 7.40 -12.98 1.07
C LEU A 97 8.78 -13.12 0.42
N GLU A 98 8.94 -14.04 -0.54
CA GLU A 98 10.17 -14.18 -1.33
C GLU A 98 10.46 -12.94 -2.16
N LYS A 99 9.42 -12.34 -2.78
CA LYS A 99 9.54 -11.07 -3.50
C LYS A 99 9.98 -9.94 -2.57
N ILE A 100 9.40 -9.85 -1.38
CA ILE A 100 9.78 -8.86 -0.36
C ILE A 100 11.24 -9.06 0.07
N LYS A 101 11.67 -10.30 0.30
CA LYS A 101 13.07 -10.62 0.64
C LYS A 101 14.03 -10.26 -0.49
N ALA A 102 13.63 -10.44 -1.75
CA ALA A 102 14.42 -10.00 -2.90
C ALA A 102 14.51 -8.46 -3.03
N LEU A 103 13.51 -7.73 -2.51
CA LEU A 103 13.43 -6.27 -2.48
C LEU A 103 14.03 -5.64 -1.20
N GLU A 104 14.30 -6.42 -0.16
CA GLU A 104 15.01 -5.99 1.05
C GLU A 104 16.34 -5.26 0.76
N PRO A 105 17.23 -5.77 -0.12
CA PRO A 105 18.49 -5.08 -0.45
C PRO A 105 18.30 -3.82 -1.30
N THR A 106 17.15 -3.62 -1.97
CA THR A 106 16.89 -2.37 -2.72
C THR A 106 16.35 -1.27 -1.82
N LEU A 107 15.69 -1.62 -0.72
CA LEU A 107 15.22 -0.67 0.29
C LEU A 107 16.37 -0.14 1.16
N GLY A 108 17.37 -1.00 1.43
CA GLY A 108 18.62 -0.63 2.08
C GLY A 108 19.67 -0.05 1.12
N ALA A 109 19.35 0.07 -0.17
CA ALA A 109 20.28 0.59 -1.13
C ALA A 109 20.55 2.07 -0.84
N GLU A 110 21.77 2.35 -0.37
CA GLU A 110 22.27 3.69 -0.10
C GLU A 110 22.11 4.65 -1.29
N TYR A 111 21.76 4.20 -2.50
CA TYR A 111 21.40 5.05 -3.63
C TYR A 111 20.23 6.01 -3.36
N PHE A 112 19.25 5.64 -2.52
CA PHE A 112 18.17 6.56 -2.14
C PHE A 112 18.58 7.53 -1.01
N SER A 113 19.48 7.09 -0.12
CA SER A 113 20.04 7.93 0.96
C SER A 113 21.13 8.88 0.45
N ASN A 114 21.88 8.45 -0.57
CA ASN A 114 22.90 9.18 -1.30
C ASN A 114 22.31 9.76 -2.60
N ILE A 115 21.04 10.19 -2.62
CA ILE A 115 20.63 11.26 -3.55
C ILE A 115 21.17 12.54 -2.90
N PRO A 116 22.43 12.94 -3.17
CA PRO A 116 23.11 13.91 -2.34
C PRO A 116 22.66 15.27 -2.85
N ASN A 117 21.53 15.78 -2.34
CA ASN A 117 21.03 17.14 -2.55
C ASN A 117 21.31 17.72 -3.96
N VAL A 118 21.15 16.89 -5.01
CA VAL A 118 21.48 17.25 -6.40
C VAL A 118 20.51 18.32 -6.89
N SER A 119 19.41 18.53 -6.15
CA SER A 119 18.46 19.62 -6.34
C SER A 119 19.15 21.00 -6.46
N ASN A 120 20.15 21.29 -5.63
CA ASN A 120 20.85 22.59 -5.70
C ASN A 120 21.73 22.70 -6.95
N GLN A 121 22.42 21.62 -7.33
CA GLN A 121 23.24 21.60 -8.54
C GLN A 121 22.37 21.64 -9.80
N LEU A 122 21.26 20.92 -9.80
CA LEU A 122 20.26 20.90 -10.87
C LEU A 122 19.60 22.27 -11.01
N LYS A 123 19.28 22.94 -9.90
CA LYS A 123 18.76 24.30 -9.91
C LYS A 123 19.76 25.28 -10.52
N ARG A 124 21.03 25.24 -10.10
CA ARG A 124 22.10 26.06 -10.71
C ARG A 124 22.26 25.78 -12.21
N MET A 125 22.21 24.50 -12.61
CA MET A 125 22.31 24.12 -14.02
C MET A 125 21.11 24.62 -14.82
N ASN A 126 19.91 24.57 -14.24
CA ASN A 126 18.69 25.06 -14.87
C ASN A 126 18.71 26.60 -15.02
N ASP A 127 19.16 27.31 -13.99
CA ASP A 127 19.30 28.77 -14.03
C ASP A 127 20.33 29.18 -15.10
N SER A 128 21.51 28.54 -15.10
CA SER A 128 22.54 28.76 -16.14
C SER A 128 22.05 28.40 -17.54
N THR A 129 21.29 27.30 -17.71
CA THR A 129 20.71 26.92 -19.01
C THR A 129 19.71 27.97 -19.49
N SER A 130 18.91 28.54 -18.58
CA SER A 130 17.98 29.61 -18.90
C SER A 130 18.71 30.90 -19.34
N GLU A 131 19.78 31.27 -18.64
CA GLU A 131 20.62 32.42 -19.03
C GLU A 131 21.27 32.21 -20.40
N HIS A 132 21.82 31.03 -20.66
CA HIS A 132 22.41 30.68 -21.95
C HIS A 132 21.37 30.73 -23.08
N LYS A 133 20.15 30.26 -22.82
CA LYS A 133 19.06 30.34 -23.80
C LYS A 133 18.74 31.81 -24.14
N GLN A 134 18.56 32.66 -23.14
CA GLN A 134 18.29 34.08 -23.37
C GLN A 134 19.40 34.78 -24.14
N ALA A 135 20.67 34.49 -23.81
CA ALA A 135 21.82 35.01 -24.54
C ALA A 135 21.83 34.52 -25.99
N ASN A 136 21.51 33.25 -26.22
CA ASN A 136 21.46 32.67 -27.55
C ASN A 136 20.33 33.27 -28.41
N ASP A 137 19.14 33.47 -27.83
CA ASP A 137 18.00 34.10 -28.51
C ASP A 137 18.35 35.54 -28.96
N LEU A 138 19.04 36.32 -28.11
CA LEU A 138 19.50 37.66 -28.45
C LEU A 138 20.56 37.65 -29.57
N ILE A 139 21.51 36.70 -29.50
CA ILE A 139 22.53 36.54 -30.55
C ILE A 139 21.88 36.17 -31.87
N GLU A 140 20.91 35.26 -31.86
CA GLU A 140 20.17 34.84 -33.05
C GLU A 140 19.42 36.02 -33.69
N GLU A 141 18.71 36.82 -32.89
CA GLU A 141 18.04 38.03 -33.37
C GLU A 141 19.05 39.01 -34.00
N SER A 142 20.17 39.25 -33.33
CA SER A 142 21.23 40.14 -33.86
C SER A 142 21.83 39.63 -35.17
N LEU A 143 21.99 38.31 -35.31
CA LEU A 143 22.52 37.66 -36.50
C LEU A 143 21.53 37.79 -37.66
N ILE A 144 20.24 37.58 -37.41
CA ILE A 144 19.18 37.76 -38.41
C ILE A 144 19.19 39.19 -38.94
N ILE A 145 19.25 40.19 -38.05
CA ILE A 145 19.31 41.61 -38.44
C ILE A 145 20.57 41.90 -39.27
N ALA A 146 21.73 41.37 -38.86
CA ALA A 146 22.97 41.53 -39.61
C ALA A 146 22.88 40.90 -41.01
N MET A 147 22.29 39.71 -41.13
CA MET A 147 22.07 39.05 -42.42
C MET A 147 21.09 39.83 -43.31
N GLN A 148 20.01 40.39 -42.73
CA GLN A 148 19.07 41.24 -43.47
C GLN A 148 19.77 42.49 -44.01
N ARG A 149 20.52 43.21 -43.18
CA ARG A 149 21.29 44.39 -43.61
C ARG A 149 22.31 44.05 -44.67
N TYR A 150 23.00 42.91 -44.53
CA TYR A 150 23.94 42.45 -45.55
C TYR A 150 23.24 42.19 -46.90
N SER A 151 22.08 41.54 -46.87
CA SER A 151 21.26 41.29 -48.07
C SER A 151 20.81 42.59 -48.73
N GLU A 152 20.37 43.58 -47.95
CA GLU A 152 19.99 44.91 -48.44
C GLU A 152 21.17 45.63 -49.10
N ILE A 153 22.35 45.63 -48.45
CA ILE A 153 23.57 46.22 -49.00
C ILE A 153 23.95 45.53 -50.31
N GLN A 154 23.91 44.20 -50.35
CA GLN A 154 24.21 43.41 -51.55
C GLN A 154 23.24 43.76 -52.70
N ALA A 155 21.95 43.88 -52.41
CA ALA A 155 20.95 44.28 -53.40
C ALA A 155 21.21 45.69 -53.93
N GLY A 156 21.51 46.65 -53.05
CA GLY A 156 21.83 48.03 -53.42
C GLY A 156 23.11 48.13 -54.27
N ILE A 157 24.16 47.38 -53.93
CA ILE A 157 25.39 47.30 -54.75
C ILE A 157 25.07 46.73 -56.13
N LYS A 158 24.28 45.64 -56.19
CA LYS A 158 23.89 45.02 -57.46
C LYS A 158 23.11 45.98 -58.35
N GLU A 159 22.17 46.73 -57.77
CA GLU A 159 21.40 47.74 -58.49
C GLU A 159 22.28 48.90 -58.97
N SER A 160 23.19 49.40 -58.12
CA SER A 160 24.14 50.44 -58.50
C SER A 160 25.08 49.99 -59.62
N LEU A 161 25.58 48.76 -59.57
CA LEU A 161 26.43 48.19 -60.62
C LEU A 161 25.65 48.02 -61.93
N LYS A 162 24.40 47.56 -61.86
CA LYS A 162 23.54 47.47 -63.04
C LYS A 162 23.30 48.85 -63.65
N ALA A 163 22.93 49.85 -62.85
CA ALA A 163 22.74 51.22 -63.33
C ALA A 163 24.02 51.82 -63.93
N MET A 164 25.19 51.46 -63.40
CA MET A 164 26.47 51.85 -63.96
C MET A 164 26.76 51.16 -65.30
N SER A 165 26.47 49.86 -65.41
CA SER A 165 26.57 49.10 -66.67
C SER A 165 25.64 49.68 -67.74
N ASP A 166 24.36 49.88 -67.42
CA ASP A 166 23.36 50.45 -68.34
C ASP A 166 23.80 51.85 -68.84
N ARG A 167 24.40 52.67 -67.96
CA ARG A 167 24.98 53.96 -68.35
C ARG A 167 26.18 53.80 -69.27
N LEU A 168 27.04 52.84 -69.01
CA LEU A 168 28.23 52.58 -69.82
C LEU A 168 27.82 52.11 -71.23
N ASP A 169 26.86 51.20 -71.33
CA ASP A 169 26.27 50.72 -72.58
C ASP A 169 25.66 51.89 -73.38
N SER A 170 24.93 52.79 -72.71
CA SER A 170 24.34 53.98 -73.38
C SER A 170 25.40 54.96 -73.90
N ILE A 171 26.55 55.07 -73.23
CA ILE A 171 27.65 55.92 -73.67
C ILE A 171 28.37 55.25 -74.85
N GLU A 172 28.60 53.95 -74.78
CA GLU A 172 29.21 53.17 -75.86
C GLU A 172 28.37 53.26 -77.14
N GLU A 173 27.04 53.08 -77.03
CA GLU A 173 26.12 53.20 -78.16
C GLU A 173 26.16 54.62 -78.78
N ARG A 174 26.24 55.67 -77.95
CA ARG A 174 26.38 57.05 -78.43
C ARG A 174 27.71 57.30 -79.15
N ILE A 175 28.81 56.72 -78.65
CA ILE A 175 30.12 56.82 -79.31
C ILE A 175 30.09 56.10 -80.65
N GLU A 176 29.46 54.93 -80.72
CA GLU A 176 29.37 54.17 -81.96
C GLU A 176 28.46 54.82 -83.00
N GLN A 177 27.35 55.44 -82.57
CA GLN A 177 26.51 56.28 -83.45
C GLN A 177 27.25 57.53 -83.94
N ALA A 178 28.09 58.16 -83.12
CA ALA A 178 28.90 59.32 -83.52
C ALA A 178 29.94 58.92 -84.58
N LYS A 179 30.64 57.80 -84.40
CA LYS A 179 31.58 57.27 -85.39
C LYS A 179 30.93 56.99 -86.73
N LYS A 180 29.75 56.33 -86.74
CA LYS A 180 28.99 56.07 -87.97
C LYS A 180 28.55 57.33 -88.71
N ARG A 181 28.32 58.45 -88.00
CA ARG A 181 27.98 59.75 -88.63
C ARG A 181 29.19 60.46 -89.23
N ASP A 182 30.38 60.27 -88.67
CA ASP A 182 31.61 60.84 -89.22
C ASP A 182 32.13 60.04 -90.43
N ASP A 183 31.84 58.74 -90.52
CA ASP A 183 32.21 57.88 -91.67
C ASP A 183 31.29 58.06 -92.91
N ASP A 184 30.11 58.71 -92.76
CA ASP A 184 29.11 58.94 -93.83
C ASP A 184 29.20 60.35 -94.47
N VAL A 185 30.23 61.16 -94.17
CA VAL A 185 30.50 62.50 -94.76
C VAL A 185 31.76 62.47 -95.62
#